data_AF-A0A543DKD9-F1
#
_entry.id   AF-A0A543DKD9-F1
#
_cell.length_a   1.000
_cell.length_b   1.000
_cell.length_c   1.000
_cell.angle_alpha   90.00
_cell.angle_beta   90.00
_cell.angle_gamma   90.00
#
_symmetry.space_group_name_H-M   'P 1'
#
loop_
_entity.id
_entity.type
_entity.pdbx_description
1 polymer ?
#
loop_
_entity_poly.entity_id
_entity_poly.type
_entity_poly.pdbx_seq_one_letter_code
_entity_poly.pdbx_strand_id
1 'polypeptide(L)'
;MSATEPRTADRGPRLYGNWRAERGWGVGSLSTAATIGLFLAVLAPLLAVSAFPAATIPLLGVSAVVVAATVVRVGGVSLTDVVVRRARFHRAQAAGWTELSGGVLTEHPRGADLPGVLAPLRPLDVDDGRGGRHALLWHRRTGTLTAVLRCSPIGLDLADPDRADAWVAAWGALLADLGYLPLTKHIAVTVDTAPAGGTTVRDHIAAALDPAAPALSRRILDELAELTPATSAEADTRVAICLDPARAHPRPADLLAAAVEIGRRLPAIENNLAACGVAVLCRATTGWLTGRIRTAFDPQLRPDIARLSESDSLLSWRDAGPVAASERWDSYRHEGGLSVTWALREAPRQATDAGVLAPLLAPGPFPRRTTWLYQPYPAEQAATKVENEVTSGQVRRAWAERTRRDETQRERDDRARALQSAREEAQGAGVGRFTLYVTTTVLHDDDLPAAVADVEQRAGQSKLRLRRLRGAQAAGFAAGLGIGIDPADLLTHRRNR
;
A
#
# COMPACT_ATOMS: atom_id res chain seq x y z
N MET A 1 2.95 -58.29 16.10
CA MET A 1 3.36 -57.21 15.18
C MET A 1 2.24 -56.17 15.16
N SER A 2 2.31 -55.18 16.05
CA SER A 2 1.38 -54.06 16.05
C SER A 2 2.05 -52.93 15.30
N ALA A 3 1.53 -52.58 14.13
CA ALA A 3 2.02 -51.46 13.34
C ALA A 3 1.68 -50.16 14.09
N THR A 4 2.71 -49.50 14.63
CA THR A 4 2.59 -48.15 15.17
C THR A 4 2.41 -47.20 13.99
N GLU A 5 1.17 -46.77 13.75
CA GLU A 5 0.92 -45.59 12.91
C GLU A 5 1.77 -44.42 13.42
N PRO A 6 2.53 -43.73 12.55
CA PRO A 6 3.23 -42.54 12.97
C PRO A 6 2.17 -41.50 13.35
N ARG A 7 2.05 -41.20 14.65
CA ARG A 7 1.31 -40.04 15.15
C ARG A 7 1.76 -38.84 14.32
N THR A 8 0.88 -38.32 13.47
CA THR A 8 1.04 -37.00 12.86
C THR A 8 1.33 -36.05 14.01
N ALA A 9 2.57 -35.57 14.09
CA ALA A 9 2.95 -34.57 15.05
C ALA A 9 1.97 -33.41 14.88
N ASP A 10 1.24 -33.09 15.94
CA ASP A 10 0.32 -31.96 16.01
C ASP A 10 1.13 -30.70 15.73
N ARG A 11 1.23 -30.34 14.45
CA ARG A 11 1.95 -29.16 14.00
C ARG A 11 1.02 -28.01 14.35
N GLY A 12 1.31 -27.35 15.46
CA GLY A 12 0.65 -26.11 15.84
C GLY A 12 0.61 -25.12 14.67
N PRO A 13 -0.25 -24.09 14.76
CA PRO A 13 -0.56 -23.20 13.64
C PRO A 13 0.72 -22.64 13.01
N ARG A 14 0.79 -22.65 11.66
CA ARG A 14 1.94 -22.08 10.95
C ARG A 14 2.01 -20.58 11.24
N LEU A 15 3.20 -20.13 11.63
CA LEU A 15 3.47 -18.73 11.92
C LEU A 15 4.46 -18.17 10.89
N TYR A 16 4.21 -16.94 10.49
CA TYR A 16 4.98 -16.17 9.53
C TYR A 16 5.65 -15.00 10.26
N GLY A 17 6.85 -14.61 9.85
CA GLY A 17 7.63 -13.63 10.59
C GLY A 17 8.80 -13.07 9.81
N ASN A 18 9.83 -12.64 10.55
CA ASN A 18 11.11 -12.16 10.01
C ASN A 18 11.02 -10.88 9.17
N TRP A 19 9.98 -10.07 9.32
CA TRP A 19 9.95 -8.74 8.72
C TRP A 19 11.02 -7.84 9.34
N ARG A 20 11.79 -7.18 8.48
CA ARG A 20 12.84 -6.27 8.89
C ARG A 20 12.57 -4.89 8.32
N ALA A 21 12.77 -3.86 9.16
CA ALA A 21 12.78 -2.50 8.67
C ALA A 21 14.07 -2.29 7.86
N GLU A 22 13.94 -1.78 6.64
CA GLU A 22 15.09 -1.34 5.84
C GLU A 22 15.83 -0.23 6.61
N ARG A 23 17.04 -0.52 7.10
CA ARG A 23 17.89 0.45 7.80
C ARG A 23 19.05 0.84 6.90
N GLY A 24 19.25 2.14 6.72
CA GLY A 24 20.48 2.68 6.13
C GLY A 24 21.66 2.55 7.10
N TRP A 25 22.86 2.89 6.64
CA TRP A 25 24.11 2.85 7.42
C TRP A 25 24.22 3.91 8.53
N GLY A 26 23.11 4.53 8.93
CA GLY A 26 23.13 5.54 9.98
C GLY A 26 23.36 4.94 11.37
N VAL A 27 23.97 5.71 12.26
CA VAL A 27 24.28 5.26 13.62
C VAL A 27 22.98 5.17 14.44
N GLY A 28 22.73 4.00 15.05
CA GLY A 28 21.54 3.73 15.85
C GLY A 28 20.28 3.65 14.97
N SER A 29 19.44 4.69 15.02
CA SER A 29 18.28 4.79 14.13
C SER A 29 18.21 6.13 13.38
N LEU A 30 19.36 6.80 13.29
CA LEU A 30 19.50 7.98 12.46
C LEU A 30 19.55 7.57 10.99
N SER A 31 19.11 8.45 10.10
CA SER A 31 19.40 8.30 8.67
C SER A 31 20.89 8.54 8.42
N THR A 32 21.40 8.10 7.27
CA THR A 32 22.78 8.39 6.86
C THR A 32 23.04 9.90 6.85
N ALA A 33 22.10 10.70 6.32
CA ALA A 33 22.20 12.16 6.30
C ALA A 33 22.21 12.77 7.70
N ALA A 34 21.36 12.28 8.62
CA ALA A 34 21.35 12.75 10.01
C ALA A 34 22.64 12.38 10.75
N THR A 35 23.23 11.23 10.43
CA THR A 35 24.52 10.78 10.98
C THR A 35 25.66 11.67 10.51
N ILE A 36 25.70 11.99 9.20
CA ILE A 36 26.68 12.94 8.64
C ILE A 36 26.49 14.32 9.27
N GLY A 37 25.26 14.80 9.36
CA GLY A 37 24.95 16.09 10.00
C GLY A 37 25.40 16.14 11.46
N LEU A 38 25.18 15.07 12.23
CA LEU A 38 25.64 14.95 13.61
C LEU A 38 27.17 14.95 13.69
N PHE A 39 27.84 14.19 12.82
CA PHE A 39 29.30 14.14 12.78
C PHE A 39 29.90 15.51 12.45
N LEU A 40 29.36 16.19 11.43
CA LEU A 40 29.76 17.55 11.07
C LEU A 40 29.49 18.55 12.20
N ALA A 41 28.35 18.44 12.89
CA ALA A 41 28.03 19.31 14.03
C ALA A 41 29.03 19.12 15.19
N VAL A 42 29.57 17.92 15.41
CA VAL A 42 30.60 17.69 16.43
C VAL A 42 31.99 18.12 15.93
N LEU A 43 32.31 17.84 14.67
CA LEU A 43 33.64 18.09 14.11
C LEU A 43 33.92 19.59 13.88
N ALA A 44 32.93 20.34 13.41
CA ALA A 44 33.08 21.75 13.06
C ALA A 44 33.60 22.61 14.24
N PRO A 45 33.06 22.52 15.49
CA PRO A 45 33.59 23.29 16.61
C PRO A 45 34.98 22.80 17.03
N LEU A 46 35.26 21.50 16.89
CA LEU A 46 36.57 20.94 17.21
C LEU A 46 37.68 21.50 16.29
N LEU A 47 37.38 21.68 15.00
CA LEU A 47 38.30 22.30 14.03
C LEU A 47 38.39 23.83 14.21
N ALA A 48 37.29 24.48 14.61
CA ALA A 48 37.26 25.92 14.85
C ALA A 48 38.12 26.35 16.03
N VAL A 49 38.30 25.49 17.06
CA VAL A 49 39.18 25.75 18.21
C VAL A 49 40.61 26.10 17.75
N SER A 50 41.13 25.41 16.73
CA SER A 50 42.50 25.64 16.24
C SER A 50 42.64 26.79 15.24
N ALA A 51 41.57 27.13 14.50
CA ALA A 51 41.65 28.09 13.39
C ALA A 51 41.04 29.46 13.73
N PHE A 52 39.92 29.49 14.47
CA PHE A 52 39.14 30.69 14.76
C PHE A 52 38.52 30.62 16.17
N PRO A 53 39.31 30.84 17.24
CA PRO A 53 38.86 30.60 18.61
C PRO A 53 37.62 31.43 19.01
N ALA A 54 37.48 32.65 18.50
CA ALA A 54 36.31 33.50 18.72
C ALA A 54 34.99 32.93 18.14
N ALA A 55 35.06 32.12 17.08
CA ALA A 55 33.90 31.49 16.46
C ALA A 55 33.47 30.20 17.19
N THR A 56 34.27 29.68 18.12
CA THR A 56 34.03 28.38 18.78
C THR A 56 32.76 28.36 19.62
N ILE A 57 32.54 29.39 20.45
CA ILE A 57 31.38 29.46 21.36
C ILE A 57 30.05 29.50 20.59
N PRO A 58 29.84 30.38 19.58
CA PRO A 58 28.59 30.36 18.82
C PRO A 58 28.41 29.05 18.03
N LEU A 59 29.48 28.48 17.50
CA LEU A 59 29.41 27.21 16.77
C LEU A 59 29.03 26.05 17.69
N LEU A 60 29.58 25.98 18.91
CA LEU A 60 29.18 25.01 19.93
C LEU A 60 27.70 25.13 20.28
N GLY A 61 27.17 26.35 20.40
CA GLY A 61 25.74 26.59 20.61
C GLY A 61 24.88 26.02 19.48
N VAL A 62 25.24 26.31 18.22
CA VAL A 62 24.56 25.77 17.04
C VAL A 62 24.66 24.24 17.00
N SER A 63 25.84 23.67 17.25
CA SER A 63 26.07 22.24 17.28
C SER A 63 25.22 21.55 18.36
N ALA A 64 25.13 22.12 19.56
CA ALA A 64 24.28 21.61 20.62
C ALA A 64 22.80 21.58 20.21
N VAL A 65 22.31 22.63 19.52
CA VAL A 65 20.94 22.67 18.99
C VAL A 65 20.72 21.61 17.91
N VAL A 66 21.67 21.43 16.98
CA VAL A 66 21.57 20.42 15.92
C VAL A 66 21.57 19.00 16.51
N VAL A 67 22.45 18.74 17.48
CA VAL A 67 22.48 17.46 18.21
C VAL A 67 21.15 17.23 18.93
N ALA A 68 20.67 18.21 19.69
CA ALA A 68 19.39 18.12 20.40
C ALA A 68 18.22 17.87 19.44
N ALA A 69 18.13 18.60 18.33
CA ALA A 69 17.08 18.41 17.32
C ALA A 69 17.13 17.03 16.63
N THR A 70 18.32 16.43 16.54
CA THR A 70 18.51 15.11 15.92
C THR A 70 18.23 13.97 16.89
N VAL A 71 18.56 14.14 18.18
CA VAL A 71 18.38 13.13 19.23
C VAL A 71 16.97 13.14 19.80
N VAL A 72 16.35 14.32 19.96
CA VAL A 72 14.98 14.44 20.49
C VAL A 72 14.00 13.83 19.51
N ARG A 73 13.18 12.89 20.02
CA ARG A 73 12.17 12.18 19.23
C ARG A 73 10.78 12.50 19.71
N VAL A 74 9.94 12.94 18.78
CA VAL A 74 8.52 13.13 19.02
C VAL A 74 7.76 12.03 18.29
N GLY A 75 7.07 11.18 19.05
CA GLY A 75 6.39 10.01 18.49
C GLY A 75 7.34 9.05 17.77
N GLY A 76 8.61 8.99 18.16
CA GLY A 76 9.66 8.10 17.63
C GLY A 76 10.19 8.46 16.23
N VAL A 77 10.16 9.75 15.89
CA VAL A 77 10.73 10.36 14.67
C VAL A 77 11.58 11.54 15.14
N SER A 78 12.68 11.85 14.46
CA SER A 78 13.51 13.00 14.85
C SER A 78 12.71 14.30 14.76
N LEU A 79 13.00 15.24 15.66
CA LEU A 79 12.38 16.57 15.64
C LEU A 79 12.66 17.29 14.31
N THR A 80 13.86 17.10 13.75
CA THR A 80 14.23 17.63 12.43
C THR A 80 13.27 17.22 11.32
N ASP A 81 12.88 15.95 11.24
CA ASP A 81 11.95 15.46 10.23
C ASP A 81 10.56 16.08 10.40
N VAL A 82 10.12 16.30 11.64
CA VAL A 82 8.85 16.95 11.96
C VAL A 82 8.86 18.42 11.50
N VAL A 83 9.92 19.16 11.84
CA VAL A 83 10.08 20.57 11.45
C VAL A 83 10.17 20.72 9.93
N VAL A 84 11.02 19.94 9.27
CA VAL A 84 11.16 19.98 7.80
C VAL A 84 9.84 19.67 7.10
N ARG A 85 9.09 18.68 7.61
CA ARG A 85 7.78 18.33 7.06
C ARG A 85 6.78 19.48 7.25
N ARG A 86 6.74 20.09 8.44
CA ARG A 86 5.84 21.22 8.73
C ARG A 86 6.17 22.42 7.85
N ALA A 87 7.45 22.75 7.68
CA ALA A 87 7.91 23.84 6.82
C ALA A 87 7.56 23.58 5.34
N ARG A 88 7.75 22.35 4.84
CA ARG A 88 7.37 21.97 3.47
C ARG A 88 5.86 22.10 3.25
N PHE A 89 5.06 21.66 4.21
CA PHE A 89 3.60 21.78 4.13
C PHE A 89 3.15 23.24 4.17
N HIS A 90 3.71 24.05 5.07
CA HIS A 90 3.40 25.47 5.13
C HIS A 90 3.79 26.19 3.82
N ARG A 91 4.92 25.84 3.22
CA ARG A 91 5.33 26.36 1.92
C ARG A 91 4.36 25.92 0.81
N ALA A 92 3.92 24.66 0.82
CA ALA A 92 2.93 24.16 -0.14
C ALA A 92 1.59 24.89 0.00
N GLN A 93 1.15 25.14 1.24
CA GLN A 93 -0.06 25.90 1.54
C GLN A 93 0.05 27.36 1.07
N ALA A 94 1.16 28.04 1.40
CA ALA A 94 1.41 29.42 0.95
C ALA A 94 1.51 29.53 -0.58
N ALA A 95 1.94 28.46 -1.26
CA ALA A 95 1.98 28.38 -2.72
C ALA A 95 0.65 27.91 -3.36
N GLY A 96 -0.40 27.64 -2.58
CA GLY A 96 -1.69 27.16 -3.07
C GLY A 96 -1.70 25.71 -3.57
N TRP A 97 -0.65 24.92 -3.32
CA TRP A 97 -0.54 23.54 -3.82
C TRP A 97 -1.39 22.53 -3.05
N THR A 98 -1.93 22.92 -1.89
CA THR A 98 -2.80 22.10 -1.04
C THR A 98 -4.27 22.20 -1.46
N GLU A 99 -4.61 23.11 -2.35
CA GLU A 99 -5.98 23.34 -2.81
C GLU A 99 -6.09 22.97 -4.28
N LEU A 100 -7.09 22.16 -4.58
CA LEU A 100 -7.56 21.86 -5.92
C LEU A 100 -8.92 22.52 -6.05
N SER A 101 -9.05 23.41 -7.02
CA SER A 101 -10.33 23.90 -7.51
C SER A 101 -10.35 23.68 -9.01
N GLY A 102 -11.18 22.76 -9.49
CA GLY A 102 -11.57 22.70 -10.88
C GLY A 102 -12.95 23.32 -10.98
N GLY A 103 -13.19 24.22 -11.93
CA GLY A 103 -14.54 24.77 -12.11
C GLY A 103 -14.63 25.63 -13.37
N VAL A 104 -15.86 26.01 -13.73
CA VAL A 104 -16.14 26.88 -14.90
C VAL A 104 -15.44 28.25 -14.77
N LEU A 105 -15.12 28.66 -13.54
CA LEU A 105 -14.45 29.93 -13.22
C LEU A 105 -12.92 29.84 -13.15
N THR A 106 -12.32 28.70 -13.48
CA THR A 106 -10.86 28.58 -13.55
C THR A 106 -10.37 28.88 -14.96
N GLU A 107 -9.34 29.72 -15.10
CA GLU A 107 -8.77 30.14 -16.40
C GLU A 107 -8.31 28.97 -17.30
N HIS A 108 -8.06 27.79 -16.70
CA HIS A 108 -7.63 26.60 -17.43
C HIS A 108 -8.81 25.63 -17.56
N PRO A 109 -9.32 25.36 -18.78
CA PRO A 109 -10.34 24.34 -18.98
C PRO A 109 -9.82 23.01 -18.45
N ARG A 110 -10.65 22.29 -17.67
CA ARG A 110 -10.26 20.99 -17.11
C ARG A 110 -9.78 20.05 -18.22
N GLY A 111 -8.49 19.78 -18.24
CA GLY A 111 -7.97 18.58 -18.89
C GLY A 111 -8.49 17.35 -18.15
N ALA A 112 -8.37 16.17 -18.75
CA ALA A 112 -8.74 14.93 -18.08
C ALA A 112 -7.70 14.46 -17.02
N ASP A 113 -7.01 15.40 -16.37
CA ASP A 113 -5.97 15.13 -15.36
C ASP A 113 -6.59 15.00 -13.97
N LEU A 114 -6.13 14.01 -13.21
CA LEU A 114 -6.54 13.77 -11.82
C LEU A 114 -5.74 14.65 -10.83
N PRO A 115 -6.16 14.78 -9.56
CA PRO A 115 -5.48 15.66 -8.61
C PRO A 115 -4.08 15.21 -8.22
N GLY A 116 -3.18 16.20 -8.05
CA GLY A 116 -1.88 16.03 -7.41
C GLY A 116 -1.01 14.96 -8.08
N VAL A 117 -0.62 13.94 -7.31
CA VAL A 117 0.23 12.84 -7.80
C VAL A 117 -0.44 11.96 -8.85
N LEU A 118 -1.77 12.05 -8.98
CA LEU A 118 -2.54 11.32 -9.99
C LEU A 118 -2.57 12.03 -11.34
N ALA A 119 -2.21 13.31 -11.43
CA ALA A 119 -2.29 14.10 -12.66
C ALA A 119 -1.61 13.47 -13.89
N PRO A 120 -0.47 12.76 -13.77
CA PRO A 120 0.16 12.12 -14.92
C PRO A 120 -0.57 10.87 -15.43
N LEU A 121 -1.53 10.31 -14.68
CA LEU A 121 -2.23 9.07 -15.02
C LEU A 121 -3.19 9.26 -16.21
N ARG A 122 -3.10 8.35 -17.17
CA ARG A 122 -4.00 8.25 -18.33
C ARG A 122 -4.45 6.81 -18.52
N PRO A 123 -5.74 6.56 -18.77
CA PRO A 123 -6.20 5.24 -19.14
C PRO A 123 -5.86 5.01 -20.61
N LEU A 124 -5.31 3.85 -20.91
CA LEU A 124 -5.17 3.33 -22.26
C LEU A 124 -6.15 2.18 -22.39
N ASP A 125 -7.04 2.26 -23.37
CA ASP A 125 -7.97 1.19 -23.68
C ASP A 125 -7.31 0.23 -24.67
N VAL A 126 -7.10 -1.01 -24.24
CA VAL A 126 -6.30 -2.03 -24.93
C VAL A 126 -7.09 -3.33 -25.03
N ASP A 127 -6.94 -4.03 -26.15
CA ASP A 127 -7.46 -5.38 -26.34
C ASP A 127 -6.83 -6.34 -25.32
N ASP A 128 -7.64 -7.18 -24.69
CA ASP A 128 -7.16 -8.16 -23.70
C ASP A 128 -6.58 -9.45 -24.31
N GLY A 129 -6.67 -9.61 -25.63
CA GLY A 129 -6.24 -10.77 -26.40
C GLY A 129 -7.25 -11.93 -26.37
N ARG A 130 -8.42 -11.73 -25.76
CA ARG A 130 -9.51 -12.70 -25.58
C ARG A 130 -10.84 -12.21 -26.17
N GLY A 131 -10.81 -11.15 -26.96
CA GLY A 131 -12.00 -10.52 -27.56
C GLY A 131 -12.69 -9.50 -26.64
N GLY A 132 -12.10 -9.19 -25.49
CA GLY A 132 -12.53 -8.14 -24.58
C GLY A 132 -11.61 -6.92 -24.61
N ARG A 133 -11.97 -5.90 -23.84
CA ARG A 133 -11.18 -4.67 -23.68
C ARG A 133 -10.87 -4.45 -22.21
N HIS A 134 -9.70 -3.91 -21.93
CA HIS A 134 -9.29 -3.55 -20.58
C HIS A 134 -8.49 -2.25 -20.57
N ALA A 135 -8.38 -1.65 -19.39
CA ALA A 135 -7.63 -0.43 -19.19
C ALA A 135 -6.24 -0.72 -18.62
N LEU A 136 -5.23 -0.13 -19.26
CA LEU A 136 -3.89 0.03 -18.69
C LEU A 136 -3.71 1.48 -18.25
N LEU A 137 -3.39 1.70 -16.97
CA LEU A 137 -3.12 3.03 -16.45
C LEU A 137 -1.66 3.41 -16.75
N TRP A 138 -1.48 4.36 -17.64
CA TRP A 138 -0.19 4.92 -18.01
C TRP A 138 0.15 6.13 -17.17
N HIS A 139 1.25 6.04 -16.42
CA HIS A 139 1.77 7.16 -15.66
C HIS A 139 2.82 7.91 -16.51
N ARG A 140 2.39 8.99 -17.19
CA ARG A 140 3.20 9.75 -18.16
C ARG A 140 4.55 10.25 -17.63
N ARG A 141 4.64 10.48 -16.31
CA ARG A 141 5.87 11.01 -15.68
C ARG A 141 6.94 9.94 -15.46
N THR A 142 6.55 8.70 -15.16
CA THR A 142 7.49 7.60 -14.87
C THR A 142 7.59 6.61 -16.04
N GLY A 143 6.66 6.67 -17.00
CA GLY A 143 6.57 5.71 -18.10
C GLY A 143 6.01 4.35 -17.70
N THR A 144 5.57 4.19 -16.45
CA THR A 144 5.03 2.93 -15.93
C THR A 144 3.59 2.70 -16.40
N LEU A 145 3.23 1.44 -16.57
CA LEU A 145 1.91 0.98 -16.97
C LEU A 145 1.36 0.06 -15.88
N THR A 146 0.13 0.28 -15.45
CA THR A 146 -0.51 -0.50 -14.39
C THR A 146 -1.75 -1.18 -14.90
N ALA A 147 -1.80 -2.51 -14.80
CA ALA A 147 -3.01 -3.28 -15.01
C ALA A 147 -3.72 -3.50 -13.68
N VAL A 148 -5.04 -3.34 -13.62
CA VAL A 148 -5.84 -3.60 -12.42
C VAL A 148 -6.73 -4.82 -12.67
N LEU A 149 -6.62 -5.82 -11.81
CA LEU A 149 -7.43 -7.04 -11.83
C LEU A 149 -8.52 -6.92 -10.78
N ARG A 150 -9.76 -7.21 -11.16
CA ARG A 150 -10.88 -7.36 -10.23
C ARG A 150 -10.83 -8.77 -9.66
N CYS A 151 -10.83 -8.90 -8.34
CA CYS A 151 -10.56 -10.16 -7.67
C CYS A 151 -11.65 -10.48 -6.63
N SER A 152 -11.93 -11.77 -6.47
CA SER A 152 -12.78 -12.30 -5.41
C SER A 152 -11.96 -13.35 -4.63
N PRO A 153 -11.41 -12.97 -3.46
CA PRO A 153 -10.65 -13.90 -2.62
C PRO A 153 -11.58 -14.84 -1.86
N ILE A 154 -11.15 -16.08 -1.64
CA ILE A 154 -11.83 -17.00 -0.73
C ILE A 154 -11.42 -16.65 0.71
N GLY A 155 -12.41 -16.53 1.60
CA GLY A 155 -12.17 -16.26 3.02
C GLY A 155 -11.49 -17.44 3.72
N LEU A 156 -10.63 -17.14 4.70
CA LEU A 156 -9.89 -18.17 5.45
C LEU A 156 -10.70 -18.77 6.61
N ASP A 157 -11.74 -18.09 7.09
CA ASP A 157 -12.45 -18.44 8.34
C ASP A 157 -13.17 -19.81 8.28
N LEU A 158 -13.60 -20.23 7.10
CA LEU A 158 -14.28 -21.52 6.87
C LEU A 158 -13.42 -22.50 6.06
N ALA A 159 -12.17 -22.14 5.77
CA ALA A 159 -11.27 -22.99 5.01
C ALA A 159 -10.63 -24.04 5.92
N ASP A 160 -10.38 -25.22 5.37
CA ASP A 160 -9.53 -26.22 5.99
C ASP A 160 -8.12 -25.63 6.21
N PRO A 161 -7.52 -25.74 7.42
CA PRO A 161 -6.17 -25.26 7.70
C PRO A 161 -5.12 -25.70 6.67
N ASP A 162 -5.17 -26.94 6.18
CA ASP A 162 -4.21 -27.43 5.18
C ASP A 162 -4.37 -26.72 3.84
N ARG A 163 -5.62 -26.38 3.49
CA ARG A 163 -5.94 -25.63 2.28
C ARG A 163 -5.52 -24.17 2.40
N ALA A 164 -5.77 -23.55 3.55
CA ALA A 164 -5.32 -22.20 3.85
C ALA A 164 -3.78 -22.11 3.78
N ASP A 165 -3.07 -23.06 4.38
CA ASP A 165 -1.62 -23.17 4.32
C ASP A 165 -1.10 -23.31 2.88
N ALA A 166 -1.80 -24.08 2.04
CA ALA A 166 -1.46 -24.23 0.63
C ALA A 166 -1.63 -22.92 -0.16
N TRP A 167 -2.72 -22.17 0.10
CA TRP A 167 -2.93 -20.86 -0.52
C TRP A 167 -1.87 -19.84 -0.10
N VAL A 168 -1.50 -19.81 1.18
CA VAL A 168 -0.45 -18.91 1.67
C VAL A 168 0.92 -19.30 1.10
N ALA A 169 1.21 -20.59 0.95
CA ALA A 169 2.43 -21.05 0.29
C ALA A 169 2.46 -20.64 -1.20
N ALA A 170 1.33 -20.78 -1.91
CA ALA A 170 1.20 -20.33 -3.30
C ALA A 170 1.37 -18.81 -3.43
N TRP A 171 0.88 -18.03 -2.46
CA TRP A 171 1.11 -16.59 -2.38
C TRP A 171 2.60 -16.26 -2.21
N GLY A 172 3.30 -16.98 -1.33
CA GLY A 172 4.76 -16.85 -1.19
C GLY A 172 5.51 -17.15 -2.48
N ALA A 173 5.10 -18.20 -3.22
CA ALA A 173 5.67 -18.54 -4.53
C ALA A 173 5.41 -17.45 -5.58
N LEU A 174 4.19 -16.91 -5.65
CA LEU A 174 3.87 -15.78 -6.53
C LEU A 174 4.79 -14.58 -6.23
N LEU A 175 5.00 -14.22 -4.96
CA LEU A 175 5.88 -13.10 -4.60
C LEU A 175 7.35 -13.35 -4.98
N ALA A 176 7.79 -14.62 -4.98
CA ALA A 176 9.11 -15.03 -5.45
C ALA A 176 9.22 -14.90 -6.98
N ASP A 177 8.22 -15.38 -7.71
CA ASP A 177 8.16 -15.29 -9.18
C ASP A 177 8.23 -13.84 -9.67
N LEU A 178 7.64 -12.90 -8.93
CA LEU A 178 7.74 -11.47 -9.27
C LEU A 178 9.18 -10.94 -9.27
N GLY A 179 10.09 -11.55 -8.49
CA GLY A 179 11.53 -11.22 -8.48
C GLY A 179 12.28 -11.65 -9.75
N TYR A 180 11.71 -12.59 -10.50
CA TYR A 180 12.21 -13.06 -11.80
C TYR A 180 11.54 -12.36 -13.00
N LEU A 181 10.65 -11.39 -12.74
CA LEU A 181 10.01 -10.56 -13.75
C LEU A 181 10.58 -9.13 -13.67
N PRO A 182 11.62 -8.79 -14.46
CA PRO A 182 12.33 -7.51 -14.34
C PRO A 182 11.45 -6.27 -14.54
N LEU A 183 10.38 -6.42 -15.34
CA LEU A 183 9.40 -5.36 -15.58
C LEU A 183 8.57 -5.02 -14.34
N THR A 184 8.44 -5.92 -13.36
CA THR A 184 7.59 -5.68 -12.19
C THR A 184 8.23 -4.65 -11.28
N LYS A 185 7.52 -3.53 -11.10
CA LYS A 185 7.96 -2.47 -10.20
C LYS A 185 7.38 -2.65 -8.80
N HIS A 186 6.07 -2.88 -8.73
CA HIS A 186 5.37 -3.26 -7.51
C HIS A 186 4.00 -3.85 -7.85
N ILE A 187 3.44 -4.61 -6.91
CA ILE A 187 2.06 -5.06 -6.89
C ILE A 187 1.34 -4.37 -5.73
N ALA A 188 0.08 -4.01 -5.91
CA ALA A 188 -0.77 -3.45 -4.87
C ALA A 188 -2.04 -4.28 -4.74
N VAL A 189 -2.31 -4.80 -3.55
CA VAL A 189 -3.57 -5.48 -3.22
C VAL A 189 -4.41 -4.49 -2.42
N THR A 190 -5.57 -4.13 -2.94
CA THR A 190 -6.49 -3.20 -2.30
C THR A 190 -7.77 -3.92 -1.95
N VAL A 191 -8.17 -3.82 -0.68
CA VAL A 191 -9.48 -4.24 -0.19
C VAL A 191 -10.19 -2.98 0.29
N ASP A 192 -11.30 -2.64 -0.36
CA ASP A 192 -12.15 -1.51 -0.03
C ASP A 192 -13.45 -2.02 0.59
N THR A 193 -13.61 -1.78 1.88
CA THR A 193 -14.79 -2.20 2.64
C THR A 193 -15.63 -1.01 3.01
N ALA A 194 -16.95 -1.15 2.87
CA ALA A 194 -17.90 -0.16 3.34
C ALA A 194 -19.09 -0.86 4.00
N PRO A 195 -19.68 -0.28 5.06
CA PRO A 195 -21.01 -0.68 5.46
C PRO A 195 -21.93 -0.43 4.27
N ALA A 196 -22.54 -1.48 3.72
CA ALA A 196 -23.56 -1.30 2.70
C ALA A 196 -24.87 -0.99 3.40
N GLY A 197 -25.60 0.01 2.90
CA GLY A 197 -27.04 0.01 3.15
C GLY A 197 -27.61 -1.25 2.50
N GLY A 198 -28.65 -1.87 3.08
CA GLY A 198 -29.26 -3.11 2.57
C GLY A 198 -29.83 -3.05 1.14
N THR A 199 -29.59 -1.98 0.40
CA THR A 199 -30.01 -1.73 -0.97
C THR A 199 -29.33 -2.67 -1.97
N THR A 200 -28.09 -3.10 -1.77
CA THR A 200 -27.37 -3.96 -2.75
C THR A 200 -28.02 -5.33 -2.92
N VAL A 201 -28.53 -5.94 -1.83
CA VAL A 201 -29.23 -7.22 -1.89
C VAL A 201 -30.62 -7.04 -2.51
N ARG A 202 -31.33 -5.97 -2.15
CA ARG A 202 -32.64 -5.62 -2.76
C ARG A 202 -32.51 -5.42 -4.26
N ASP A 203 -31.51 -4.65 -4.70
CA ASP A 203 -31.25 -4.37 -6.10
C ASP A 203 -30.85 -5.64 -6.86
N HIS A 204 -30.04 -6.51 -6.26
CA HIS A 204 -29.69 -7.80 -6.86
C HIS A 204 -30.90 -8.70 -7.05
N ILE A 205 -31.75 -8.81 -6.02
CA ILE A 205 -33.00 -9.57 -6.09
C ILE A 205 -33.92 -9.00 -7.18
N ALA A 206 -34.11 -7.67 -7.20
CA ALA A 206 -34.94 -7.00 -8.19
C ALA A 206 -34.45 -7.20 -9.63
N ALA A 207 -33.12 -7.16 -9.86
CA ALA A 207 -32.52 -7.38 -11.17
C ALA A 207 -32.58 -8.86 -11.62
N ALA A 208 -32.50 -9.80 -10.68
CA ALA A 208 -32.57 -11.24 -10.96
C ALA A 208 -34.01 -11.77 -11.05
N LEU A 209 -35.01 -10.98 -10.66
CA LEU A 209 -36.41 -11.38 -10.63
C LEU A 209 -36.97 -11.46 -12.06
N ASP A 210 -37.37 -12.66 -12.48
CA ASP A 210 -38.12 -12.82 -13.73
C ASP A 210 -39.54 -12.22 -13.58
N PRO A 211 -39.98 -11.31 -14.47
CA PRO A 211 -41.34 -10.78 -14.47
C PRO A 211 -42.43 -11.88 -14.56
N ALA A 212 -42.12 -13.04 -15.14
CA ALA A 212 -43.02 -14.19 -15.26
C ALA A 212 -43.01 -15.12 -14.02
N ALA A 213 -42.19 -14.84 -13.01
CA ALA A 213 -42.10 -15.68 -11.81
C ALA A 213 -43.44 -15.79 -11.05
N PRO A 214 -43.77 -16.97 -10.47
CA PRO A 214 -44.97 -17.15 -9.67
C PRO A 214 -45.10 -16.12 -8.55
N ALA A 215 -46.33 -15.66 -8.28
CA ALA A 215 -46.60 -14.59 -7.32
C ALA A 215 -46.12 -14.91 -5.88
N LEU A 216 -46.11 -16.20 -5.50
CA LEU A 216 -45.57 -16.62 -4.21
C LEU A 216 -44.05 -16.41 -4.12
N SER A 217 -43.31 -16.80 -5.16
CA SER A 217 -41.84 -16.66 -5.20
C SER A 217 -41.41 -15.20 -5.15
N ARG A 218 -42.12 -14.30 -5.86
CA ARG A 218 -41.86 -12.85 -5.80
C ARG A 218 -42.08 -12.30 -4.40
N ARG A 219 -43.21 -12.63 -3.76
CA ARG A 219 -43.49 -12.19 -2.38
C ARG A 219 -42.44 -12.66 -1.38
N ILE A 220 -42.00 -13.91 -1.49
CA ILE A 220 -40.94 -14.44 -0.60
C ILE A 220 -39.63 -13.69 -0.83
N LEU A 221 -39.25 -13.43 -2.07
CA LEU A 221 -38.02 -12.70 -2.39
C LEU A 221 -38.09 -11.23 -1.96
N ASP A 222 -39.23 -10.56 -2.13
CA ASP A 222 -39.46 -9.19 -1.65
C ASP A 222 -39.40 -9.13 -0.11
N GLU A 223 -40.07 -10.07 0.58
CA GLU A 223 -40.05 -10.16 2.05
C GLU A 223 -38.64 -10.48 2.57
N LEU A 224 -37.89 -11.37 1.91
CA LEU A 224 -36.48 -11.61 2.22
C LEU A 224 -35.63 -10.36 1.99
N ALA A 225 -35.90 -9.59 0.94
CA ALA A 225 -35.20 -8.35 0.65
C ALA A 225 -35.50 -7.25 1.69
N GLU A 226 -36.72 -7.23 2.24
CA GLU A 226 -37.12 -6.36 3.34
C GLU A 226 -36.51 -6.78 4.69
N LEU A 227 -36.49 -8.08 4.98
CA LEU A 227 -35.91 -8.67 6.18
C LEU A 227 -34.38 -8.73 6.16
N THR A 228 -33.76 -8.63 4.98
CA THR A 228 -32.30 -8.57 4.86
C THR A 228 -31.82 -7.34 5.61
N PRO A 229 -31.02 -7.50 6.66
CA PRO A 229 -30.64 -6.38 7.50
C PRO A 229 -29.86 -5.36 6.67
N ALA A 230 -30.09 -4.08 6.96
CA ALA A 230 -29.37 -2.97 6.33
C ALA A 230 -27.87 -2.90 6.73
N THR A 231 -27.34 -3.99 7.28
CA THR A 231 -25.96 -4.21 7.74
C THR A 231 -25.25 -5.26 6.89
N SER A 232 -25.59 -5.38 5.60
CA SER A 232 -24.66 -6.02 4.67
C SER A 232 -23.41 -5.16 4.54
N ALA A 233 -22.29 -5.77 4.17
CA ALA A 233 -21.05 -5.04 3.93
C ALA A 233 -20.58 -5.32 2.52
N GLU A 234 -20.21 -4.27 1.80
CA GLU A 234 -19.56 -4.39 0.51
C GLU A 234 -18.05 -4.51 0.74
N ALA A 235 -17.42 -5.48 0.10
CA ALA A 235 -15.97 -5.61 0.02
C ALA A 235 -15.55 -5.73 -1.45
N ASP A 236 -14.85 -4.72 -1.96
CA ASP A 236 -14.23 -4.74 -3.29
C ASP A 236 -12.76 -5.10 -3.14
N THR A 237 -12.31 -6.16 -3.83
CA THR A 237 -10.90 -6.57 -3.82
C THR A 237 -10.31 -6.45 -5.21
N ARG A 238 -9.14 -5.83 -5.30
CA ARG A 238 -8.43 -5.64 -6.56
C ARG A 238 -6.94 -5.77 -6.40
N VAL A 239 -6.30 -6.23 -7.46
CA VAL A 239 -4.85 -6.40 -7.53
C VAL A 239 -4.33 -5.57 -8.69
N ALA A 240 -3.52 -4.56 -8.39
CA ALA A 240 -2.88 -3.72 -9.39
C ALA A 240 -1.41 -4.12 -9.56
N ILE A 241 -1.00 -4.34 -10.81
CA ILE A 241 0.35 -4.77 -11.16
C ILE A 241 0.99 -3.62 -11.92
N CYS A 242 1.94 -2.94 -11.27
CA CYS A 242 2.66 -1.81 -11.85
C CYS A 242 3.95 -2.30 -12.50
N LEU A 243 4.03 -2.06 -13.81
CA LEU A 243 5.08 -2.56 -14.67
C LEU A 243 5.84 -1.37 -15.28
N ASP A 244 7.15 -1.53 -15.42
CA ASP A 244 8.06 -0.56 -16.03
C ASP A 244 8.56 -1.12 -17.38
N PRO A 245 7.99 -0.65 -18.51
CA PRO A 245 8.40 -1.08 -19.84
C PRO A 245 9.88 -0.79 -20.14
N ALA A 246 10.51 0.16 -19.44
CA ALA A 246 11.93 0.47 -19.65
C ALA A 246 12.85 -0.66 -19.17
N ARG A 247 12.34 -1.57 -18.32
CA ARG A 247 13.08 -2.76 -17.80
C ARG A 247 12.80 -4.03 -18.60
N ALA A 248 11.98 -3.97 -19.64
CA ALA A 248 11.72 -5.11 -20.49
C ALA A 248 12.89 -5.39 -21.44
N HIS A 249 13.12 -6.67 -21.73
CA HIS A 249 14.15 -7.15 -22.64
C HIS A 249 13.53 -8.10 -23.69
N PRO A 250 13.52 -7.74 -24.99
CA PRO A 250 13.94 -6.47 -25.55
C PRO A 250 13.04 -5.31 -25.09
N ARG A 251 13.58 -4.08 -25.10
CA ARG A 251 12.82 -2.89 -24.73
C ARG A 251 11.79 -2.58 -25.84
N PRO A 252 10.50 -2.39 -25.49
CA PRO A 252 9.48 -1.98 -26.45
C PRO A 252 9.84 -0.67 -27.15
N ALA A 253 9.57 -0.61 -28.46
CA ALA A 253 9.86 0.57 -29.28
C ALA A 253 8.91 1.74 -28.96
N ASP A 254 7.64 1.44 -28.73
CA ASP A 254 6.59 2.42 -28.49
C ASP A 254 5.62 1.97 -27.38
N LEU A 255 4.63 2.81 -27.09
CA LEU A 255 3.63 2.57 -26.05
C LEU A 255 2.71 1.38 -26.39
N LEU A 256 2.43 1.18 -27.68
CA LEU A 256 1.61 0.06 -28.14
C LEU A 256 2.33 -1.27 -27.92
N ALA A 257 3.59 -1.38 -28.33
CA ALA A 257 4.42 -2.56 -28.07
C ALA A 257 4.58 -2.81 -26.55
N ALA A 258 4.69 -1.76 -25.74
CA ALA A 258 4.71 -1.88 -24.29
C ALA A 258 3.39 -2.43 -23.72
N ALA A 259 2.24 -1.97 -24.22
CA ALA A 259 0.93 -2.47 -23.83
C ALA A 259 0.75 -3.95 -24.21
N VAL A 260 1.19 -4.35 -25.41
CA VAL A 260 1.16 -5.74 -25.87
C VAL A 260 2.05 -6.64 -25.00
N GLU A 261 3.29 -6.21 -24.71
CA GLU A 261 4.19 -6.99 -23.86
C GLU A 261 3.62 -7.18 -22.46
N ILE A 262 2.99 -6.15 -21.88
CA ILE A 262 2.31 -6.26 -20.59
C ILE A 262 1.11 -7.22 -20.68
N GLY A 263 0.26 -7.06 -21.69
CA GLY A 263 -0.89 -7.94 -21.92
C GLY A 263 -0.49 -9.41 -22.01
N ARG A 264 0.69 -9.71 -22.58
CA ARG A 264 1.25 -11.07 -22.67
C ARG A 264 1.68 -11.64 -21.32
N ARG A 265 2.04 -10.81 -20.34
CA ARG A 265 2.48 -11.26 -19.00
C ARG A 265 1.32 -11.45 -18.02
N LEU A 266 0.21 -10.74 -18.19
CA LEU A 266 -0.93 -10.79 -17.28
C LEU A 266 -1.51 -12.19 -17.08
N PRO A 267 -1.71 -13.05 -18.11
CA PRO A 267 -2.27 -14.39 -17.92
C PRO A 267 -1.49 -15.27 -16.93
N ALA A 268 -0.17 -15.16 -16.90
CA ALA A 268 0.65 -15.93 -15.95
C ALA A 268 0.38 -15.49 -14.50
N ILE A 269 0.25 -14.18 -14.27
CA ILE A 269 -0.05 -13.63 -12.95
C ILE A 269 -1.49 -13.98 -12.53
N GLU A 270 -2.44 -13.90 -13.47
CA GLU A 270 -3.84 -14.31 -13.25
C GLU A 270 -3.93 -15.78 -12.80
N ASN A 271 -3.20 -16.68 -13.46
CA ASN A 271 -3.17 -18.10 -13.11
C ASN A 271 -2.53 -18.35 -11.73
N ASN A 272 -1.45 -17.63 -11.41
CA ASN A 272 -0.81 -17.73 -10.10
C ASN A 272 -1.72 -17.21 -8.97
N LEU A 273 -2.51 -16.16 -9.21
CA LEU A 273 -3.51 -15.68 -8.25
C LEU A 273 -4.59 -16.73 -7.96
N ALA A 274 -5.03 -17.47 -8.98
CA ALA A 274 -5.99 -18.56 -8.79
C ALA A 274 -5.45 -19.66 -7.85
N ALA A 275 -4.16 -19.99 -7.94
CA ALA A 275 -3.51 -20.93 -7.03
C ALA A 275 -3.46 -20.43 -5.56
N CYS A 276 -3.52 -19.10 -5.37
CA CYS A 276 -3.57 -18.46 -4.04
C CYS A 276 -4.99 -18.42 -3.44
N GLY A 277 -5.98 -19.08 -4.06
CA GLY A 277 -7.37 -18.99 -3.62
C GLY A 277 -8.04 -17.66 -3.98
N VAL A 278 -7.52 -16.95 -4.99
CA VAL A 278 -8.06 -15.68 -5.46
C VAL A 278 -8.62 -15.83 -6.87
N ALA A 279 -9.94 -15.75 -7.03
CA ALA A 279 -10.56 -15.77 -8.34
C ALA A 279 -10.38 -14.39 -9.02
N VAL A 280 -9.78 -14.37 -10.21
CA VAL A 280 -9.75 -13.16 -11.05
C VAL A 280 -11.06 -13.10 -11.84
N LEU A 281 -11.87 -12.07 -11.58
CA LEU A 281 -13.15 -11.86 -12.23
C LEU A 281 -12.95 -11.38 -13.67
N CYS A 282 -12.18 -10.30 -13.82
CA CYS A 282 -11.77 -9.74 -15.11
C CYS A 282 -10.68 -8.68 -14.91
N ARG A 283 -10.09 -8.21 -16.01
CA ARG A 283 -9.27 -6.99 -16.02
C ARG A 283 -10.18 -5.77 -15.98
N ALA A 284 -9.81 -4.76 -15.21
CA ALA A 284 -10.63 -3.56 -15.05
C ALA A 284 -10.71 -2.76 -16.36
N THR A 285 -11.91 -2.27 -16.67
CA THR A 285 -12.16 -1.36 -17.79
C THR A 285 -11.97 0.10 -17.37
N THR A 286 -11.88 1.02 -18.34
CA THR A 286 -11.75 2.46 -18.06
C THR A 286 -12.95 2.96 -17.26
N GLY A 287 -14.17 2.59 -17.67
CA GLY A 287 -15.41 2.98 -16.97
C GLY A 287 -15.44 2.49 -15.53
N TRP A 288 -15.08 1.22 -15.29
CA TRP A 288 -15.01 0.67 -13.93
C TRP A 288 -13.99 1.41 -13.06
N LEU A 289 -12.79 1.70 -13.59
CA LEU A 289 -11.77 2.46 -12.87
C LEU A 289 -12.22 3.90 -12.58
N THR A 290 -12.83 4.56 -13.56
CA THR A 290 -13.39 5.91 -13.41
C THR A 290 -14.43 5.94 -12.29
N GLY A 291 -15.39 5.01 -12.29
CA GLY A 291 -16.38 4.88 -11.23
C GLY A 291 -15.73 4.65 -9.87
N ARG A 292 -14.76 3.72 -9.76
CA ARG A 292 -14.12 3.41 -8.47
C ARG A 292 -13.25 4.53 -7.93
N ILE A 293 -12.60 5.31 -8.79
CA ILE A 293 -11.87 6.52 -8.37
C ILE A 293 -12.86 7.60 -7.95
N ARG A 294 -13.96 7.79 -8.69
CA ARG A 294 -15.02 8.73 -8.33
C ARG A 294 -15.64 8.39 -6.98
N THR A 295 -16.01 7.14 -6.72
CA THR A 295 -16.53 6.67 -5.42
C THR A 295 -15.56 6.92 -4.26
N ALA A 296 -14.25 6.89 -4.51
CA ALA A 296 -13.27 7.17 -3.47
C ALA A 296 -13.27 8.66 -3.06
N PHE A 297 -13.49 9.57 -4.01
CA PHE A 297 -13.61 11.02 -3.80
C PHE A 297 -15.04 11.47 -3.47
N ASP A 298 -16.03 10.62 -3.73
CA ASP A 298 -17.42 10.90 -3.46
C ASP A 298 -18.13 9.59 -3.05
N PRO A 299 -18.04 9.21 -1.76
CA PRO A 299 -18.60 7.96 -1.29
C PRO A 299 -20.13 7.89 -1.40
N GLN A 300 -20.82 9.03 -1.51
CA GLN A 300 -22.29 9.07 -1.64
C GLN A 300 -22.76 8.49 -2.98
N LEU A 301 -21.91 8.52 -4.01
CA LEU A 301 -22.21 7.95 -5.33
C LEU A 301 -21.96 6.45 -5.43
N ARG A 302 -21.47 5.80 -4.36
CA ARG A 302 -21.23 4.35 -4.33
C ARG A 302 -22.42 3.52 -4.83
N PRO A 303 -23.67 3.68 -4.33
CA PRO A 303 -24.81 2.90 -4.79
C PRO A 303 -25.16 3.17 -6.26
N ASP A 304 -25.06 4.41 -6.72
CA ASP A 304 -25.37 4.77 -8.10
C ASP A 304 -24.36 4.15 -9.07
N ILE A 305 -23.07 4.26 -8.76
CA ILE A 305 -21.98 3.69 -9.55
C ILE A 305 -22.03 2.15 -9.54
N ALA A 306 -22.46 1.54 -8.44
CA ALA A 306 -22.65 0.09 -8.37
C ALA A 306 -23.78 -0.42 -9.27
N ARG A 307 -24.80 0.41 -9.55
CA ARG A 307 -25.93 0.09 -10.44
C ARG A 307 -25.62 0.26 -11.92
N LEU A 308 -24.61 1.06 -12.26
CA LEU A 308 -24.19 1.23 -13.65
C LEU A 308 -23.58 -0.07 -14.18
N SER A 309 -24.07 -0.54 -15.33
CA SER A 309 -23.41 -1.63 -16.05
C SER A 309 -22.08 -1.12 -16.64
N GLU A 310 -21.11 -2.01 -16.86
CA GLU A 310 -19.82 -1.62 -17.46
C GLU A 310 -19.98 -0.97 -18.85
N SER A 311 -21.03 -1.34 -19.58
CA SER A 311 -21.39 -0.81 -20.89
C SER A 311 -22.10 0.56 -20.82
N ASP A 312 -22.65 0.91 -19.66
CA ASP A 312 -23.57 2.03 -19.46
C ASP A 312 -22.94 3.14 -18.59
N SER A 313 -21.63 3.04 -18.32
CA SER A 313 -20.87 4.07 -17.61
C SER A 313 -20.76 5.34 -18.46
N LEU A 314 -21.68 6.28 -18.24
CA LEU A 314 -21.64 7.64 -18.80
C LEU A 314 -20.45 8.47 -18.31
N LEU A 315 -19.72 7.99 -17.29
CA LEU A 315 -18.58 8.69 -16.72
C LEU A 315 -17.37 8.60 -17.66
N SER A 316 -16.84 9.76 -18.04
CA SER A 316 -15.57 9.82 -18.76
C SER A 316 -14.40 9.93 -17.77
N TRP A 317 -13.18 9.61 -18.21
CA TRP A 317 -12.01 9.67 -17.32
C TRP A 317 -11.81 11.03 -16.65
N ARG A 318 -12.24 12.13 -17.29
CA ARG A 318 -12.15 13.48 -16.72
C ARG A 318 -13.02 13.66 -15.46
N ASP A 319 -14.03 12.81 -15.30
CA ASP A 319 -15.02 12.85 -14.22
C ASP A 319 -14.62 11.95 -13.05
N ALA A 320 -13.51 11.20 -13.16
CA ALA A 320 -13.00 10.34 -12.10
C ALA A 320 -12.53 11.14 -10.86
N GLY A 321 -12.00 12.34 -11.06
CA GLY A 321 -11.48 13.19 -9.99
C GLY A 321 -12.58 14.03 -9.31
N PRO A 322 -12.29 14.62 -8.14
CA PRO A 322 -13.19 15.56 -7.50
C PRO A 322 -13.17 16.90 -8.22
N VAL A 323 -14.26 17.65 -8.08
CA VAL A 323 -14.36 19.05 -8.51
C VAL A 323 -13.42 19.93 -7.70
N ALA A 324 -13.42 19.75 -6.37
CA ALA A 324 -12.57 20.48 -5.46
C ALA A 324 -12.02 19.55 -4.37
N ALA A 325 -10.81 19.82 -3.92
CA ALA A 325 -10.21 19.13 -2.79
C ALA A 325 -9.26 20.04 -2.03
N SER A 326 -9.18 19.89 -0.71
CA SER A 326 -8.26 20.64 0.14
C SER A 326 -7.52 19.70 1.08
N GLU A 327 -6.20 19.81 1.07
CA GLU A 327 -5.33 19.08 1.98
C GLU A 327 -5.06 19.91 3.24
N ARG A 328 -5.46 19.36 4.39
CA ARG A 328 -5.09 19.87 5.71
C ARG A 328 -3.90 19.06 6.24
N TRP A 329 -3.33 19.54 7.34
CA TRP A 329 -2.18 18.88 7.95
C TRP A 329 -2.48 17.44 8.37
N ASP A 330 -3.70 17.14 8.81
CA ASP A 330 -4.10 15.86 9.38
C ASP A 330 -5.24 15.16 8.63
N SER A 331 -5.94 15.85 7.74
CA SER A 331 -7.04 15.31 6.94
C SER A 331 -7.00 15.81 5.49
N TYR A 332 -7.74 15.13 4.61
CA TYR A 332 -7.90 15.50 3.22
C TYR A 332 -9.39 15.58 2.88
N ARG A 333 -9.89 16.81 2.69
CA ARG A 333 -11.28 17.05 2.30
C ARG A 333 -11.38 17.00 0.79
N HIS A 334 -12.32 16.23 0.29
CA HIS A 334 -12.65 16.12 -1.12
C HIS A 334 -14.17 16.26 -1.28
N GLU A 335 -14.68 16.15 -2.50
CA GLU A 335 -16.03 16.57 -2.87
C GLU A 335 -17.12 15.95 -1.99
N GLY A 336 -17.10 14.64 -1.76
CA GLY A 336 -18.12 13.94 -0.98
C GLY A 336 -17.71 13.52 0.42
N GLY A 337 -16.53 13.91 0.93
CA GLY A 337 -16.14 13.51 2.28
C GLY A 337 -14.77 13.97 2.78
N LEU A 338 -14.45 13.50 3.99
CA LEU A 338 -13.20 13.79 4.68
C LEU A 338 -12.41 12.50 4.89
N SER A 339 -11.21 12.43 4.33
CA SER A 339 -10.34 11.26 4.42
C SER A 339 -9.18 11.48 5.39
N VAL A 340 -8.82 10.42 6.11
CA VAL A 340 -7.54 10.31 6.83
C VAL A 340 -6.83 9.06 6.34
N THR A 341 -5.54 9.19 6.06
CA THR A 341 -4.70 8.07 5.61
C THR A 341 -3.55 7.83 6.59
N TRP A 342 -3.24 6.55 6.78
CA TRP A 342 -2.09 6.06 7.51
C TRP A 342 -1.17 5.27 6.59
N ALA A 343 0.11 5.24 6.92
CA ALA A 343 1.09 4.33 6.33
C ALA A 343 1.67 3.39 7.40
N LEU A 344 2.11 2.22 6.96
CA LEU A 344 2.85 1.27 7.79
C LEU A 344 4.10 1.94 8.35
N ARG A 345 4.25 1.86 9.67
CA ARG A 345 5.45 2.28 10.38
C ARG A 345 6.28 1.08 10.83
N GLU A 346 5.62 0.07 11.38
CA GLU A 346 6.27 -1.12 11.90
C GLU A 346 5.38 -2.32 11.60
N ALA A 347 5.96 -3.34 10.94
CA ALA A 347 5.36 -4.66 10.78
C ALA A 347 5.28 -5.40 12.13
N PRO A 348 4.57 -6.53 12.24
CA PRO A 348 4.45 -7.25 13.50
C PRO A 348 5.83 -7.66 14.03
N ARG A 349 6.06 -7.50 15.34
CA ARG A 349 7.36 -7.84 15.95
C ARG A 349 7.54 -9.33 16.22
N GLN A 350 6.42 -10.03 16.34
CA GLN A 350 6.30 -11.44 16.68
C GLN A 350 5.80 -12.19 15.46
N ALA A 351 6.08 -13.48 15.37
CA ALA A 351 5.49 -14.29 14.31
C ALA A 351 3.95 -14.31 14.45
N THR A 352 3.25 -14.26 13.32
CA THR A 352 1.79 -14.17 13.24
C THR A 352 1.21 -15.24 12.33
N ASP A 353 -0.04 -15.61 12.57
CA ASP A 353 -0.82 -16.44 11.66
C ASP A 353 -1.14 -15.70 10.33
N ALA A 354 -1.69 -16.44 9.37
CA ALA A 354 -2.07 -15.91 8.06
C ALA A 354 -3.23 -14.89 8.11
N GLY A 355 -4.07 -14.95 9.16
CA GLY A 355 -5.24 -14.10 9.36
C GLY A 355 -4.95 -12.76 10.05
N VAL A 356 -3.67 -12.41 10.28
CA VAL A 356 -3.30 -11.21 11.06
C VAL A 356 -3.93 -9.90 10.57
N LEU A 357 -4.19 -9.78 9.26
CA LEU A 357 -4.80 -8.57 8.69
C LEU A 357 -6.34 -8.57 8.74
N ALA A 358 -6.98 -9.67 9.16
CA ALA A 358 -8.45 -9.78 9.18
C ALA A 358 -9.14 -8.61 9.91
N PRO A 359 -8.67 -8.11 11.07
CA PRO A 359 -9.28 -6.95 11.72
C PRO A 359 -9.33 -5.68 10.86
N LEU A 360 -8.30 -5.45 10.02
CA LEU A 360 -8.25 -4.32 9.09
C LEU A 360 -9.04 -4.56 7.81
N LEU A 361 -9.11 -5.80 7.33
CA LEU A 361 -9.79 -6.14 6.07
C LEU A 361 -11.27 -6.43 6.26
N ALA A 362 -11.69 -6.86 7.44
CA ALA A 362 -13.09 -7.16 7.74
C ALA A 362 -13.92 -5.87 7.79
N PRO A 363 -15.14 -5.87 7.27
CA PRO A 363 -16.01 -4.70 7.33
C PRO A 363 -16.17 -4.11 8.74
N GLY A 364 -16.40 -2.80 8.78
CA GLY A 364 -16.60 -2.05 10.02
C GLY A 364 -17.67 -0.98 9.87
N PRO A 365 -17.92 -0.21 10.94
CA PRO A 365 -18.93 0.86 10.93
C PRO A 365 -18.57 2.02 10.00
N PHE A 366 -17.29 2.15 9.61
CA PHE A 366 -16.81 3.20 8.72
C PHE A 366 -16.18 2.60 7.47
N PRO A 367 -16.36 3.22 6.28
CA PRO A 367 -15.65 2.82 5.08
C PRO A 367 -14.13 2.82 5.29
N ARG A 368 -13.47 1.77 4.84
CA ARG A 368 -12.03 1.60 4.95
C ARG A 368 -11.46 0.90 3.74
N ARG A 369 -10.48 1.56 3.15
CA ARG A 369 -9.66 1.05 2.07
C ARG A 369 -8.27 0.72 2.60
N THR A 370 -7.88 -0.55 2.50
CA THR A 370 -6.57 -1.03 2.90
C THR A 370 -5.82 -1.51 1.66
N THR A 371 -4.69 -0.89 1.38
CA THR A 371 -3.83 -1.17 0.22
C THR A 371 -2.46 -1.64 0.70
N TRP A 372 -2.16 -2.91 0.46
CA TRP A 372 -0.84 -3.50 0.66
C TRP A 372 -0.03 -3.40 -0.62
N LEU A 373 1.13 -2.77 -0.56
CA LEU A 373 2.02 -2.59 -1.70
C LEU A 373 3.29 -3.40 -1.47
N TYR A 374 3.65 -4.25 -2.43
CA TYR A 374 4.88 -5.05 -2.41
C TYR A 374 5.73 -4.77 -3.64
N GLN A 375 6.98 -4.44 -3.40
CA GLN A 375 8.02 -4.21 -4.39
C GLN A 375 9.02 -5.39 -4.32
N PRO A 376 9.02 -6.28 -5.32
CA PRO A 376 10.01 -7.36 -5.37
C PRO A 376 11.41 -6.77 -5.59
N TYR A 377 12.42 -7.36 -4.97
CA TYR A 377 13.80 -7.17 -5.40
C TYR A 377 14.11 -8.15 -6.53
N PRO A 378 14.82 -7.73 -7.59
CA PRO A 378 15.36 -8.67 -8.57
C PRO A 378 16.21 -9.73 -7.87
N ALA A 379 16.14 -10.98 -8.33
CA ALA A 379 16.80 -12.12 -7.66
C ALA A 379 18.29 -11.87 -7.32
N GLU A 380 19.05 -11.27 -8.25
CA GLU A 380 20.47 -10.91 -8.02
C GLU A 380 20.66 -9.90 -6.87
N GLN A 381 19.75 -8.93 -6.76
CA GLN A 381 19.78 -7.92 -5.69
C GLN A 381 19.28 -8.50 -4.37
N ALA A 382 18.34 -9.45 -4.41
CA ALA A 382 17.82 -10.14 -3.25
C ALA A 382 18.93 -10.91 -2.52
N ALA A 383 19.68 -11.76 -3.24
CA ALA A 383 20.80 -12.53 -2.70
C ALA A 383 21.85 -11.62 -2.03
N THR A 384 22.26 -10.57 -2.75
CA THR A 384 23.22 -9.57 -2.25
C THR A 384 22.71 -8.87 -0.98
N LYS A 385 21.42 -8.52 -0.91
CA LYS A 385 20.84 -7.89 0.28
C LYS A 385 20.87 -8.82 1.49
N VAL A 386 20.46 -10.07 1.31
CA VAL A 386 20.41 -11.05 2.40
C VAL A 386 21.82 -11.41 2.89
N GLU A 387 22.79 -11.56 1.99
CA GLU A 387 24.19 -11.78 2.34
C GLU A 387 24.81 -10.60 3.12
N ASN A 388 24.52 -9.37 2.68
CA ASN A 388 24.94 -8.17 3.40
C ASN A 388 24.34 -8.09 4.80
N GLU A 389 23.13 -8.57 5.01
CA GLU A 389 22.50 -8.63 6.33
C GLU A 389 23.19 -9.64 7.27
N VAL A 390 23.50 -10.83 6.75
CA VAL A 390 24.26 -11.86 7.50
C VAL A 390 25.65 -11.32 7.86
N THR A 391 26.35 -10.74 6.88
CA THR A 391 27.69 -10.15 7.07
C THR A 391 27.66 -9.02 8.09
N SER A 392 26.68 -8.13 8.00
CA SER A 392 26.51 -7.03 8.97
C SER A 392 26.27 -7.55 10.39
N GLY A 393 25.56 -8.67 10.53
CA GLY A 393 25.38 -9.35 11.82
C GLY A 393 26.69 -9.91 12.38
N GLN A 394 27.52 -10.52 11.53
CA GLN A 394 28.83 -11.05 11.92
C GLN A 394 29.80 -9.95 12.34
N VAL A 395 29.84 -8.83 11.60
CA VAL A 395 30.69 -7.67 11.93
C VAL A 395 30.30 -7.07 13.28
N ARG A 396 28.99 -6.93 13.56
CA ARG A 396 28.52 -6.43 14.88
C ARG A 396 28.96 -7.33 16.02
N ARG A 397 28.92 -8.65 15.82
CA ARG A 397 29.41 -9.63 16.80
C ARG A 397 30.91 -9.49 17.04
N ALA A 398 31.70 -9.49 15.97
CA ALA A 398 33.16 -9.35 16.08
C ALA A 398 33.56 -8.03 16.77
N TRP A 399 32.80 -6.96 16.52
CA TRP A 399 32.98 -5.68 17.22
C TRP A 399 32.59 -5.75 18.70
N ALA A 400 31.46 -6.37 19.04
CA ALA A 400 31.05 -6.57 20.44
C ALA A 400 32.07 -7.40 21.24
N GLU A 401 32.60 -8.47 20.64
CA GLU A 401 33.66 -9.31 21.22
C GLU A 401 34.95 -8.50 21.46
N ARG A 402 35.39 -7.69 20.49
CA ARG A 402 36.55 -6.79 20.67
C ARG A 402 36.34 -5.76 21.77
N THR A 403 35.12 -5.25 21.89
CA THR A 403 34.77 -4.19 22.86
C THR A 403 34.39 -4.77 24.24
N ARG A 404 34.50 -6.09 24.44
CA ARG A 404 34.08 -6.83 25.64
C ARG A 404 32.65 -6.52 26.08
N ARG A 405 31.76 -6.30 25.11
CA ARG A 405 30.34 -6.06 25.35
C ARG A 405 29.61 -7.38 25.20
N ASP A 406 28.87 -7.77 26.24
CA ASP A 406 28.03 -8.97 26.17
C ASP A 406 26.94 -8.83 25.11
N GLU A 407 26.81 -9.88 24.30
CA GLU A 407 25.76 -10.00 23.28
C GLU A 407 24.40 -10.13 23.97
N THR A 408 23.49 -9.23 23.63
CA THR A 408 22.12 -9.27 24.18
C THR A 408 21.30 -10.38 23.52
N GLN A 409 20.31 -10.94 24.22
CA GLN A 409 19.40 -11.94 23.61
C GLN A 409 18.71 -11.42 22.34
N ARG A 410 18.40 -10.12 22.29
CA ARG A 410 17.84 -9.47 21.09
C ARG A 410 18.77 -9.55 19.88
N GLU A 411 20.08 -9.41 20.08
CA GLU A 411 21.07 -9.51 19.01
C GLU A 411 21.22 -10.96 18.54
N ARG A 412 21.14 -11.94 19.45
CA ARG A 412 21.12 -13.37 19.11
C ARG A 412 19.91 -13.74 18.26
N ASP A 413 18.72 -13.32 18.67
CA ASP A 413 17.48 -13.57 17.92
C ASP A 413 17.49 -12.87 16.56
N ASP A 414 18.03 -11.65 16.48
CA ASP A 414 18.17 -10.92 15.22
C ASP A 414 19.09 -11.64 14.23
N ARG A 415 20.19 -12.24 14.73
CA ARG A 415 21.11 -13.07 13.95
C ARG A 415 20.48 -14.38 13.50
N ALA A 416 19.80 -15.08 14.40
CA ALA A 416 19.11 -16.33 14.08
C ALA A 416 18.08 -16.13 12.96
N ARG A 417 17.32 -15.02 13.02
CA ARG A 417 16.37 -14.63 11.97
C ARG A 417 17.05 -14.27 10.65
N ALA A 418 18.17 -13.55 10.68
CA ALA A 418 18.93 -13.26 9.46
C ALA A 418 19.43 -14.53 8.76
N LEU A 419 19.94 -15.50 9.54
CA LEU A 419 20.35 -16.81 9.02
C LEU A 419 19.17 -17.65 8.53
N GLN A 420 17.99 -17.49 9.12
CA GLN A 420 16.77 -18.13 8.63
C GLN A 420 16.36 -17.54 7.27
N SER A 421 16.27 -16.21 7.15
CA SER A 421 15.94 -15.55 5.88
C SER A 421 16.93 -15.89 4.77
N ALA A 422 18.23 -16.02 5.07
CA ALA A 422 19.24 -16.51 4.12
C ALA A 422 19.00 -17.94 3.66
N ARG A 423 18.54 -18.82 4.55
CA ARG A 423 18.19 -20.20 4.17
C ARG A 423 16.91 -20.25 3.33
N GLU A 424 15.92 -19.44 3.67
CA GLU A 424 14.66 -19.34 2.92
C GLU A 424 14.90 -18.78 1.51
N GLU A 425 15.73 -17.74 1.37
CA GLU A 425 16.12 -17.18 0.07
C GLU A 425 16.89 -18.20 -0.78
N ALA A 426 17.85 -18.92 -0.19
CA ALA A 426 18.55 -20.01 -0.87
C ALA A 426 17.62 -21.17 -1.28
N GLN A 427 16.46 -21.32 -0.62
CA GLN A 427 15.40 -22.28 -1.00
C GLN A 427 14.44 -21.72 -2.06
N GLY A 428 14.67 -20.50 -2.54
CA GLY A 428 13.87 -19.85 -3.58
C GLY A 428 12.80 -18.88 -3.07
N ALA A 429 12.80 -18.51 -1.78
CA ALA A 429 11.85 -17.52 -1.27
C ALA A 429 12.10 -16.13 -1.87
N GLY A 430 11.01 -15.45 -2.24
CA GLY A 430 11.07 -14.08 -2.72
C GLY A 430 11.44 -13.09 -1.63
N VAL A 431 12.33 -12.14 -1.95
CA VAL A 431 12.66 -11.02 -1.06
C VAL A 431 12.15 -9.74 -1.70
N GLY A 432 11.45 -8.94 -0.90
CA GLY A 432 10.93 -7.66 -1.36
C GLY A 432 10.59 -6.73 -0.21
N ARG A 433 10.33 -5.48 -0.56
CA ARG A 433 9.87 -4.46 0.38
C ARG A 433 8.36 -4.38 0.30
N PHE A 434 7.70 -4.23 1.44
CA PHE A 434 6.27 -3.91 1.45
C PHE A 434 5.95 -2.72 2.33
N THR A 435 4.80 -2.11 2.07
CA THR A 435 4.17 -1.10 2.90
C THR A 435 2.65 -1.31 2.88
N LEU A 436 1.95 -0.67 3.81
CA LEU A 436 0.49 -0.71 3.90
C LEU A 436 -0.01 0.74 3.98
N TYR A 437 -1.02 1.07 3.19
CA TYR A 437 -1.80 2.30 3.31
C TYR A 437 -3.20 1.95 3.75
N VAL A 438 -3.71 2.66 4.75
CA VAL A 438 -5.10 2.52 5.18
C VAL A 438 -5.72 3.89 5.07
N THR A 439 -6.87 4.00 4.40
CA THR A 439 -7.64 5.24 4.28
C THR A 439 -9.04 4.96 4.78
N THR A 440 -9.55 5.81 5.66
CA THR A 440 -10.97 5.87 5.99
C THR A 440 -11.54 7.21 5.51
N THR A 441 -12.79 7.20 5.08
CA THR A 441 -13.49 8.38 4.59
C THR A 441 -14.83 8.48 5.30
N VAL A 442 -15.08 9.62 5.92
CA VAL A 442 -16.35 9.94 6.58
C VAL A 442 -17.11 11.01 5.80
N LEU A 443 -18.44 10.99 5.90
CA LEU A 443 -19.31 11.99 5.28
C LEU A 443 -19.45 13.23 6.17
N HIS A 444 -19.54 13.03 7.50
CA HIS A 444 -19.65 14.09 8.48
C HIS A 444 -18.36 14.25 9.26
N ASP A 445 -17.96 15.50 9.51
CA ASP A 445 -16.73 15.81 10.23
C ASP A 445 -16.76 15.25 11.68
N ASP A 446 -17.95 15.15 12.29
CA ASP A 446 -18.17 14.66 13.65
C ASP A 446 -17.88 13.16 13.80
N ASP A 447 -17.97 12.39 12.72
CA ASP A 447 -17.66 10.96 12.71
C ASP A 447 -16.15 10.67 12.65
N LEU A 448 -15.35 11.68 12.29
CA LEU A 448 -13.92 11.50 12.03
C LEU A 448 -13.15 10.96 13.25
N PRO A 449 -13.34 11.47 14.49
CA PRO A 449 -12.64 10.93 15.65
C PRO A 449 -12.95 9.45 15.90
N ALA A 450 -14.20 9.04 15.70
CA ALA A 450 -14.63 7.64 15.86
C ALA A 450 -14.03 6.74 14.78
N ALA A 451 -14.05 7.17 13.52
CA ALA A 451 -13.44 6.44 12.40
C ALA A 451 -11.92 6.28 12.57
N VAL A 452 -11.26 7.33 13.06
CA VAL A 452 -9.83 7.32 13.38
C VAL A 452 -9.52 6.32 14.50
N ALA A 453 -10.32 6.29 15.56
CA ALA A 453 -10.15 5.36 16.67
C ALA A 453 -10.35 3.90 16.22
N ASP A 454 -11.36 3.62 15.39
CA ASP A 454 -11.62 2.28 14.83
C ASP A 454 -10.42 1.77 14.03
N VAL A 455 -9.86 2.57 13.13
CA VAL A 455 -8.68 2.19 12.33
C VAL A 455 -7.47 1.92 13.23
N GLU A 456 -7.21 2.76 14.22
CA GLU A 456 -6.05 2.62 15.11
C GLU A 456 -6.19 1.41 16.05
N GLN A 457 -7.41 1.11 16.51
CA GLN A 457 -7.71 -0.10 17.28
C GLN A 457 -7.50 -1.37 16.44
N ARG A 458 -8.06 -1.42 15.23
CA ARG A 458 -7.92 -2.55 14.30
C ARG A 458 -6.47 -2.77 13.90
N ALA A 459 -5.71 -1.69 13.68
CA ALA A 459 -4.27 -1.80 13.45
C ALA A 459 -3.54 -2.48 14.62
N GLY A 460 -3.89 -2.12 15.86
CA GLY A 460 -3.37 -2.76 17.07
C GLY A 460 -3.71 -4.25 17.15
N GLN A 461 -4.96 -4.62 16.80
CA GLN A 461 -5.41 -6.02 16.73
C GLN A 461 -4.66 -6.80 15.64
N SER A 462 -4.38 -6.16 14.50
CA SER A 462 -3.52 -6.70 13.44
C SER A 462 -2.01 -6.66 13.77
N LYS A 463 -1.62 -6.33 15.01
CA LYS A 463 -0.23 -6.25 15.46
C LYS A 463 0.64 -5.30 14.62
N LEU A 464 0.02 -4.37 13.90
CA LEU A 464 0.68 -3.37 13.07
C LEU A 464 0.77 -2.05 13.82
N ARG A 465 1.84 -1.30 13.53
CA ARG A 465 1.89 0.12 13.91
C ARG A 465 1.72 0.96 12.68
N LEU A 466 0.63 1.69 12.64
CA LEU A 466 0.33 2.66 11.60
C LEU A 466 0.72 4.07 12.05
N ARG A 467 1.03 4.92 11.08
CA ARG A 467 1.28 6.35 11.31
C ARG A 467 0.46 7.16 10.35
N ARG A 468 -0.32 8.10 10.89
CA ARG A 468 -1.06 9.09 10.08
C ARG A 468 -0.09 9.85 9.16
N LEU A 469 -0.46 9.99 7.90
CA LEU A 469 0.30 10.71 6.89
C LEU A 469 0.09 12.22 6.98
N ARG A 470 0.36 12.78 8.17
CA ARG A 470 0.26 14.22 8.38
C ARG A 470 1.15 14.99 7.40
N GLY A 471 0.59 15.99 6.73
CA GLY A 471 1.24 16.81 5.69
C GLY A 471 1.50 16.08 4.36
N ALA A 472 0.89 14.92 4.16
CA ALA A 472 0.96 14.12 2.93
C ALA A 472 -0.30 13.25 2.75
N GLN A 473 -1.46 13.75 3.21
CA GLN A 473 -2.74 13.04 3.16
C GLN A 473 -3.21 12.84 1.73
N ALA A 474 -3.01 13.81 0.83
CA ALA A 474 -3.41 13.68 -0.58
C ALA A 474 -2.59 12.59 -1.30
N ALA A 475 -1.27 12.57 -1.08
CA ALA A 475 -0.40 11.52 -1.62
C ALA A 475 -0.70 10.15 -1.01
N GLY A 476 -1.01 10.10 0.29
CA GLY A 476 -1.45 8.90 0.99
C GLY A 476 -2.75 8.35 0.42
N PHE A 477 -3.76 9.20 0.26
CA PHE A 477 -5.05 8.85 -0.31
C PHE A 477 -4.90 8.24 -1.71
N ALA A 478 -4.06 8.88 -2.54
CA ALA A 478 -3.74 8.40 -3.90
C ALA A 478 -3.03 7.04 -3.89
N ALA A 479 -2.05 6.82 -3.01
CA ALA A 479 -1.40 5.51 -2.85
C ALA A 479 -2.40 4.46 -2.37
N GLY A 480 -3.30 4.85 -1.45
CA GLY A 480 -4.38 4.03 -0.94
C GLY A 480 -5.40 3.62 -2.00
N LEU A 481 -5.50 4.29 -3.16
CA LEU A 481 -6.34 3.83 -4.27
C LEU A 481 -5.82 2.53 -4.90
N GLY A 482 -4.52 2.23 -4.79
CA GLY A 482 -3.96 1.01 -5.38
C GLY A 482 -4.04 0.98 -6.90
N ILE A 483 -3.81 2.12 -7.54
CA ILE A 483 -3.86 2.27 -9.01
C ILE A 483 -2.47 2.55 -9.62
N GLY A 484 -1.43 1.96 -9.03
CA GLY A 484 -0.05 2.04 -9.53
C GLY A 484 0.80 3.20 -8.99
N ILE A 485 0.33 3.87 -7.94
CA ILE A 485 1.04 4.99 -7.30
C ILE A 485 1.79 4.51 -6.07
N ASP A 486 3.12 4.57 -6.14
CA ASP A 486 3.99 4.47 -4.97
C ASP A 486 4.62 5.85 -4.65
N PRO A 487 4.29 6.47 -3.50
CA PRO A 487 4.91 7.71 -3.08
C PRO A 487 6.45 7.65 -3.00
N ALA A 488 7.04 6.50 -2.69
CA ALA A 488 8.50 6.35 -2.63
C ALA A 488 9.14 6.54 -4.01
N ASP A 489 8.54 5.96 -5.05
CA ASP A 489 8.99 6.09 -6.44
C ASP A 489 8.90 7.53 -6.96
N LEU A 490 7.86 8.26 -6.56
CA LEU A 490 7.67 9.65 -6.97
C LEU A 490 8.73 10.58 -6.36
N LEU A 491 9.26 10.24 -5.19
CA LEU A 491 10.31 10.99 -4.51
C LEU A 491 11.69 10.77 -5.15
N THR A 492 12.01 9.54 -5.55
CA THR A 492 13.29 9.20 -6.21
C THR A 492 13.41 9.82 -7.59
N HIS A 493 12.33 9.87 -8.38
CA HIS A 493 12.38 10.47 -9.72
C HIS A 493 12.73 11.98 -9.69
N ARG A 494 12.47 12.69 -8.59
CA ARG A 494 12.90 14.10 -8.44
C ARG A 494 14.41 14.28 -8.21
N ARG A 495 15.15 13.24 -7.84
CA ARG A 495 16.60 13.31 -7.59
C ARG A 495 17.45 13.04 -8.84
N ASN A 496 16.88 12.37 -9.85
CA ASN A 496 17.54 12.06 -11.12
C ASN A 496 17.20 13.07 -12.23
N ARG A 497 16.59 14.20 -11.87
CA ARG A 497 16.49 15.42 -12.67
C ARG A 497 17.21 16.52 -11.90
#